data_AF-A0A380DNQ1-F1
#
_entry.id   AF-A0A380DNQ1-F1
#
_cell.length_a   1.000
_cell.length_b   1.000
_cell.length_c   1.000
_cell.angle_alpha   90.00
_cell.angle_beta   90.00
_cell.angle_gamma   90.00
#
_symmetry.space_group_name_H-M   'P 1'
#
loop_
_entity.id
_entity.type
_entity.pdbx_description
1 polymer ?
#
loop_
_entity_poly.entity_id
_entity_poly.type
_entity_poly.pdbx_seq_one_letter_code
_entity_poly.pdbx_strand_id
1 'polypeptide(L)'
;MKVNDMKARLLNLEETFKKHESELTELDRAIGDGDHGVNMVRGFSSLKDKLDDSSMQSLFKSTGMALMSNVGGASGPLYGFSFVKMSAVAKNDMNNQDFITLIQAFAEAVESRGKVTLNEKTMYDVVARAAEKLKMVKL
;
A
#
# COMPACT_ATOMS: atom_id res chain seq x y z
N MET A 1 17.72 -3.74 0.69
CA MET A 1 16.81 -3.42 1.80
C MET A 1 16.43 -4.71 2.49
N LYS A 2 16.70 -4.81 3.79
CA LYS A 2 16.44 -6.03 4.57
C LYS A 2 14.97 -6.08 5.04
N VAL A 3 14.52 -7.26 5.47
CA VAL A 3 13.14 -7.47 5.96
C VAL A 3 12.82 -6.54 7.13
N ASN A 4 13.73 -6.42 8.11
CA ASN A 4 13.55 -5.54 9.28
C ASN A 4 13.43 -4.06 8.90
N ASP A 5 14.19 -3.60 7.90
CA ASP A 5 14.10 -2.23 7.41
C ASP A 5 12.73 -1.95 6.77
N MET A 6 12.23 -2.91 5.99
CA MET A 6 10.90 -2.80 5.37
C MET A 6 9.79 -2.88 6.41
N LYS A 7 9.91 -3.77 7.41
CA LYS A 7 8.97 -3.85 8.54
C LYS A 7 8.86 -2.51 9.25
N ALA A 8 10.00 -1.89 9.60
CA ALA A 8 10.02 -0.58 10.24
C ALA A 8 9.33 0.49 9.36
N ARG A 9 9.59 0.50 8.06
CA ARG A 9 8.93 1.42 7.11
C ARG A 9 7.42 1.21 7.06
N LEU A 10 6.94 -0.04 7.05
CA LEU A 10 5.51 -0.37 7.05
C LEU A 10 4.83 0.07 8.35
N LEU A 11 5.47 -0.12 9.49
CA LEU A 11 4.93 0.33 10.79
C LEU A 11 4.89 1.86 10.88
N ASN A 12 5.89 2.57 10.36
CA ASN A 12 5.91 4.04 10.35
C ASN A 12 4.81 4.68 9.48
N LEU A 13 4.14 3.92 8.61
CA LEU A 13 2.98 4.43 7.88
C LEU A 13 1.81 4.74 8.81
N GLU A 14 1.70 4.09 9.98
CA GLU A 14 0.72 4.44 11.01
C GLU A 14 0.85 5.92 11.41
N GLU A 15 2.07 6.38 11.67
CA GLU A 15 2.34 7.78 12.05
C GLU A 15 1.96 8.74 10.93
N THR A 16 2.24 8.36 9.68
CA THR A 16 1.87 9.16 8.50
C THR A 16 0.35 9.30 8.41
N PHE A 17 -0.39 8.21 8.51
CA PHE A 17 -1.85 8.25 8.43
C PHE A 17 -2.48 8.97 9.62
N LYS A 18 -1.95 8.81 10.84
CA LYS A 18 -2.41 9.55 12.02
C LYS A 18 -2.21 11.05 11.85
N LYS A 19 -1.04 11.47 11.36
CA LYS A 19 -0.73 12.89 11.13
C LYS A 19 -1.71 13.54 10.15
N HIS A 20 -2.15 12.80 9.14
CA HIS A 20 -3.02 13.30 8.07
C HIS A 20 -4.48 12.80 8.18
N GLU A 21 -4.88 12.22 9.32
CA GLU A 21 -6.19 11.59 9.48
C GLU A 21 -7.33 12.56 9.16
N SER A 22 -7.35 13.72 9.83
CA SER A 22 -8.40 14.72 9.64
C SER A 22 -8.41 15.28 8.22
N GLU A 23 -7.24 15.51 7.62
CA GLU A 23 -7.13 16.00 6.24
C GLU A 23 -7.74 15.00 5.25
N LEU A 24 -7.37 13.72 5.37
CA LEU A 24 -7.89 12.66 4.50
C LEU A 24 -9.40 12.46 4.68
N THR A 25 -9.88 12.51 5.93
CA THR A 25 -11.32 12.45 6.23
C THR A 25 -12.08 13.63 5.65
N GLU A 26 -11.56 14.85 5.70
CA GLU A 26 -12.23 16.02 5.12
C GLU A 26 -12.21 16.03 3.60
N LEU A 27 -11.10 15.60 2.97
CA LEU A 27 -11.04 15.41 1.52
C LEU A 27 -12.06 14.38 1.04
N ASP A 28 -12.20 13.28 1.77
CA ASP A 28 -13.16 12.24 1.46
C ASP A 28 -14.60 12.69 1.74
N ARG A 29 -14.86 13.44 2.82
CA ARG A 29 -16.19 14.02 3.11
C ARG A 29 -16.71 14.91 1.97
N ALA A 30 -15.81 15.60 1.28
CA ALA A 30 -16.18 16.49 0.18
C ALA A 30 -16.76 15.74 -1.05
N ILE A 31 -16.41 14.47 -1.26
CA ILE A 31 -16.78 13.70 -2.48
C ILE A 31 -17.14 12.23 -2.21
N GLY A 32 -17.31 11.86 -0.94
CA GLY A 32 -17.46 10.49 -0.43
C GLY A 32 -18.18 10.50 0.91
N ASP A 33 -17.91 9.52 1.77
CA ASP A 33 -18.59 9.36 3.07
C ASP A 33 -17.78 9.90 4.27
N GLY A 34 -16.53 10.32 4.05
CA GLY A 34 -15.69 10.96 5.05
C GLY A 34 -15.06 9.97 6.02
N ASP A 35 -14.91 8.71 5.62
CA ASP A 35 -14.35 7.66 6.47
C ASP A 35 -12.89 7.30 6.13
N HIS A 36 -12.35 7.84 5.02
CA HIS A 36 -11.06 7.40 4.50
C HIS A 36 -9.91 7.54 5.52
N GLY A 37 -9.72 8.71 6.12
CA GLY A 37 -8.66 8.94 7.12
C GLY A 37 -8.73 7.95 8.29
N VAL A 38 -9.91 7.83 8.91
CA VAL A 38 -10.20 6.90 10.00
C VAL A 38 -9.92 5.45 9.60
N ASN A 39 -10.35 5.04 8.41
CA ASN A 39 -10.14 3.70 7.88
C ASN A 39 -8.66 3.37 7.67
N MET A 40 -7.88 4.33 7.17
CA MET A 40 -6.44 4.15 6.96
C MET A 40 -5.69 4.07 8.28
N VAL A 41 -6.01 4.92 9.26
CA VAL A 41 -5.44 4.83 10.62
C VAL A 41 -5.76 3.48 11.25
N ARG A 42 -7.02 3.03 11.21
CA ARG A 42 -7.42 1.72 11.75
C ARG A 42 -6.65 0.57 11.09
N GLY A 43 -6.52 0.60 9.77
CA GLY A 43 -5.79 -0.41 9.01
C GLY A 43 -4.31 -0.48 9.37
N PHE A 44 -3.60 0.64 9.26
CA PHE A 44 -2.16 0.67 9.47
C PHE A 44 -1.76 0.50 10.94
N SER A 45 -2.60 0.95 11.89
CA SER A 45 -2.40 0.67 13.33
C SER A 45 -2.47 -0.83 13.66
N SER A 46 -3.20 -1.62 12.85
CA SER A 46 -3.33 -3.06 13.06
C SER A 46 -2.09 -3.87 12.67
N LEU A 47 -1.13 -3.27 11.95
CA LEU A 47 0.04 -3.98 11.44
C LEU A 47 0.96 -4.47 12.56
N LYS A 48 1.17 -3.68 13.61
CA LYS A 48 2.07 -4.03 14.74
C LYS A 48 1.82 -5.41 15.34
N ASP A 49 0.58 -5.88 15.29
CA ASP A 49 0.14 -7.15 15.88
C ASP A 49 0.00 -8.28 14.84
N LYS A 50 0.19 -7.99 13.54
CA LYS A 50 -0.18 -8.90 12.44
C LYS A 50 0.94 -9.23 11.46
N LEU A 51 2.07 -8.52 11.51
CA LEU A 51 3.17 -8.75 10.57
C LEU A 51 3.94 -10.03 10.88
N ASP A 52 4.14 -10.85 9.85
CA ASP A 52 5.06 -11.98 9.82
C ASP A 52 6.34 -11.56 9.08
N ASP A 53 7.44 -11.41 9.81
CA ASP A 53 8.74 -10.97 9.29
C ASP A 53 9.72 -12.11 9.02
N SER A 54 9.24 -13.36 8.89
CA SER A 54 10.06 -14.52 8.51
C SER A 54 10.70 -14.37 7.12
N SER A 55 10.10 -13.60 6.23
CA SER A 55 10.64 -13.25 4.91
C SER A 55 9.97 -11.99 4.36
N MET A 56 10.55 -11.39 3.31
CA MET A 56 9.92 -10.25 2.62
C MET A 56 8.55 -10.62 2.02
N GLN A 57 8.43 -11.86 1.52
CA GLN A 57 7.17 -12.40 1.02
C GLN A 57 6.12 -12.50 2.14
N SER A 58 6.47 -13.13 3.26
CA SER A 58 5.59 -13.24 4.43
C SER A 58 5.17 -11.87 4.96
N LEU A 59 6.08 -10.91 4.95
CA LEU A 59 5.86 -9.56 5.43
C LEU A 59 4.80 -8.83 4.59
N PHE A 60 4.94 -8.84 3.26
CA PHE A 60 3.95 -8.21 2.39
C PHE A 60 2.62 -8.96 2.37
N LYS A 61 2.64 -10.31 2.45
CA LYS A 61 1.42 -11.10 2.48
C LYS A 61 0.61 -10.81 3.75
N SER A 62 1.26 -10.84 4.92
CA SER A 62 0.62 -10.52 6.20
C SER A 62 0.15 -9.06 6.27
N THR A 63 0.92 -8.12 5.72
CA THR A 63 0.47 -6.72 5.53
C THR A 63 -0.82 -6.65 4.73
N GLY A 64 -0.86 -7.30 3.56
CA GLY A 64 -2.03 -7.28 2.69
C GLY A 64 -3.26 -7.90 3.35
N MET A 65 -3.10 -9.02 4.04
CA MET A 65 -4.19 -9.64 4.82
C MET A 65 -4.69 -8.73 5.94
N ALA A 66 -3.78 -8.10 6.69
CA ALA A 66 -4.15 -7.17 7.76
C ALA A 66 -4.96 -5.98 7.21
N LEU A 67 -4.49 -5.32 6.14
CA LEU A 67 -5.20 -4.18 5.56
C LEU A 67 -6.55 -4.59 4.95
N MET A 68 -6.62 -5.75 4.29
CA MET A 68 -7.88 -6.25 3.72
C MET A 68 -8.96 -6.48 4.78
N SER A 69 -8.57 -6.87 6.00
CA SER A 69 -9.51 -7.11 7.10
C SER A 69 -9.79 -5.88 7.97
N ASN A 70 -8.95 -4.84 7.94
CA ASN A 70 -9.02 -3.73 8.91
C ASN A 70 -9.22 -2.35 8.26
N VAL A 71 -8.93 -2.18 6.98
CA VAL A 71 -9.31 -0.96 6.24
C VAL A 71 -10.72 -1.17 5.68
N GLY A 72 -11.61 -0.22 5.95
CA GLY A 72 -12.98 -0.23 5.45
C GLY A 72 -13.08 0.29 4.00
N GLY A 73 -14.30 0.23 3.47
CA GLY A 73 -14.63 0.78 2.16
C GLY A 73 -13.86 0.15 1.00
N ALA A 74 -13.76 0.89 -0.11
CA ALA A 74 -13.07 0.43 -1.31
C ALA A 74 -11.55 0.29 -1.11
N SER A 75 -10.97 1.05 -0.17
CA SER A 75 -9.52 1.11 0.05
C SER A 75 -8.95 -0.21 0.58
N GLY A 76 -9.69 -0.93 1.44
CA GLY A 76 -9.19 -2.17 2.04
C GLY A 76 -8.86 -3.27 1.03
N PRO A 77 -9.80 -3.65 0.15
CA PRO A 77 -9.52 -4.59 -0.93
C PRO A 77 -8.41 -4.12 -1.88
N LEU A 78 -8.30 -2.82 -2.17
CA LEU A 78 -7.29 -2.28 -3.08
C LEU A 78 -5.88 -2.36 -2.49
N TYR A 79 -5.65 -1.80 -1.29
CA TYR A 79 -4.35 -1.89 -0.63
C TYR A 79 -4.02 -3.35 -0.28
N GLY A 80 -4.97 -4.07 0.31
CA GLY A 80 -4.77 -5.44 0.76
C GLY A 80 -4.38 -6.38 -0.38
N PHE A 81 -5.12 -6.36 -1.49
CA PHE A 81 -4.80 -7.19 -2.66
C PHE A 81 -3.46 -6.80 -3.29
N SER A 82 -3.16 -5.51 -3.34
CA SER A 82 -1.90 -5.03 -3.92
C SER A 82 -0.68 -5.44 -3.11
N PHE A 83 -0.75 -5.42 -1.79
CA PHE A 83 0.29 -5.98 -0.92
C PHE A 83 0.42 -7.51 -1.06
N VAL A 84 -0.68 -8.24 -1.24
CA VAL A 84 -0.64 -9.67 -1.56
C VAL A 84 0.07 -9.91 -2.91
N LYS A 85 -0.16 -9.07 -3.92
CA LYS A 85 0.53 -9.18 -5.22
C LYS A 85 2.01 -8.83 -5.13
N MET A 86 2.37 -7.80 -4.37
CA MET A 86 3.76 -7.51 -4.03
C MET A 86 4.48 -8.71 -3.40
N SER A 87 3.80 -9.46 -2.53
CA SER A 87 4.41 -10.65 -1.88
C SER A 87 4.88 -11.70 -2.88
N ALA A 88 4.21 -11.85 -4.03
CA ALA A 88 4.54 -12.86 -5.02
C ALA A 88 5.84 -12.57 -5.80
N VAL A 89 6.27 -11.31 -5.81
CA VAL A 89 7.50 -10.86 -6.50
C VAL A 89 8.59 -10.42 -5.53
N ALA A 90 8.30 -10.43 -4.23
CA ALA A 90 9.21 -9.99 -3.19
C ALA A 90 10.40 -10.95 -3.03
N LYS A 91 11.58 -10.38 -2.82
CA LYS A 91 12.80 -11.12 -2.50
C LYS A 91 13.34 -10.68 -1.15
N ASN A 92 14.06 -11.56 -0.47
CA ASN A 92 14.88 -11.12 0.65
C ASN A 92 16.05 -10.27 0.10
N ASP A 93 16.47 -9.28 0.86
CA ASP A 93 17.58 -8.36 0.52
C ASP A 93 17.40 -7.64 -0.83
N MET A 94 16.28 -6.93 -0.99
CA MET A 94 15.90 -6.27 -2.24
C MET A 94 16.87 -5.15 -2.65
N ASN A 95 17.27 -5.14 -3.91
CA ASN A 95 17.95 -3.99 -4.50
C ASN A 95 16.94 -2.99 -5.11
N ASN A 96 17.45 -1.97 -5.78
CA ASN A 96 16.64 -0.95 -6.44
C ASN A 96 15.71 -1.54 -7.52
N GLN A 97 16.20 -2.50 -8.31
CA GLN A 97 15.40 -3.16 -9.36
C GLN A 97 14.27 -4.00 -8.76
N ASP A 98 14.51 -4.69 -7.66
CA ASP A 98 13.48 -5.44 -6.94
C ASP A 98 12.39 -4.51 -6.38
N PHE A 99 12.78 -3.33 -5.88
CA PHE A 99 11.82 -2.31 -5.44
C PHE A 99 10.97 -1.77 -6.60
N ILE A 100 11.56 -1.55 -7.78
CA ILE A 100 10.80 -1.15 -8.98
C ILE A 100 9.75 -2.21 -9.32
N THR A 101 10.15 -3.49 -9.34
CA THR A 101 9.24 -4.62 -9.60
C THR A 101 8.08 -4.68 -8.59
N LEU A 102 8.35 -4.38 -7.32
CA LEU A 102 7.30 -4.31 -6.29
C LEU A 102 6.27 -3.22 -6.59
N ILE A 103 6.72 -2.01 -6.91
CA ILE A 103 5.81 -0.88 -7.18
C ILE A 103 5.01 -1.12 -8.45
N GLN A 104 5.59 -1.78 -9.46
CA GLN A 104 4.85 -2.23 -10.65
C GLN A 104 3.76 -3.23 -10.29
N ALA A 105 4.09 -4.27 -9.52
CA ALA A 105 3.11 -5.27 -9.08
C ALA A 105 1.97 -4.64 -8.25
N PHE A 106 2.27 -3.62 -7.44
CA PHE A 106 1.25 -2.86 -6.71
C PHE A 106 0.35 -2.07 -7.68
N ALA A 107 0.92 -1.38 -8.68
CA ALA A 107 0.16 -0.62 -9.66
C ALA A 107 -0.81 -1.50 -10.47
N GLU A 108 -0.31 -2.62 -11.01
CA GLU A 108 -1.11 -3.59 -11.78
C GLU A 108 -2.21 -4.22 -10.92
N ALA A 109 -1.94 -4.42 -9.63
CA ALA A 109 -2.94 -4.95 -8.70
C ALA A 109 -4.06 -3.94 -8.41
N VAL A 110 -3.74 -2.65 -8.27
CA VAL A 110 -4.74 -1.58 -8.14
C VAL A 110 -5.57 -1.48 -9.41
N GLU A 111 -4.93 -1.45 -10.58
CA GLU A 111 -5.60 -1.40 -11.89
C GLU A 111 -6.60 -2.54 -12.06
N SER A 112 -6.13 -3.78 -11.86
CA SER A 112 -6.95 -4.98 -12.07
C SER A 112 -8.06 -5.12 -11.03
N ARG A 113 -7.78 -4.84 -9.74
CA ARG A 113 -8.77 -4.98 -8.67
C ARG A 113 -9.81 -3.87 -8.69
N GLY A 114 -9.39 -2.65 -8.99
CA GLY A 114 -10.23 -1.46 -9.09
C GLY A 114 -10.95 -1.33 -10.43
N LYS A 115 -10.45 -1.99 -11.48
CA LYS A 115 -10.90 -1.83 -12.87
C LYS A 115 -10.84 -0.36 -13.32
N VAL A 116 -9.74 0.30 -12.98
CA VAL A 116 -9.52 1.73 -13.18
C VAL A 116 -8.52 1.98 -14.29
N THR A 117 -8.62 3.13 -14.95
CA THR A 117 -7.58 3.65 -15.86
C THR A 117 -7.05 5.01 -15.38
N LEU A 118 -6.03 5.54 -16.05
CA LEU A 118 -5.47 6.85 -15.72
C LEU A 118 -6.50 7.97 -15.93
N ASN A 119 -6.44 8.97 -15.05
CA ASN A 119 -7.26 10.18 -15.00
C ASN A 119 -8.71 9.97 -14.55
N GLU A 120 -8.98 8.89 -13.83
CA GLU A 120 -10.30 8.62 -13.23
C GLU A 120 -10.42 9.18 -11.80
N LYS A 121 -9.43 9.96 -11.33
CA LYS A 121 -9.40 10.57 -10.00
C LYS A 121 -9.40 9.51 -8.89
N THR A 122 -8.49 8.53 -9.00
CA THR A 122 -8.33 7.47 -8.00
C THR A 122 -6.88 7.37 -7.53
N MET A 123 -6.59 6.56 -6.52
CA MET A 123 -5.20 6.30 -6.10
C MET A 123 -4.31 5.76 -7.24
N TYR A 124 -4.93 5.13 -8.26
CA TYR A 124 -4.21 4.60 -9.41
C TYR A 124 -3.47 5.70 -10.18
N ASP A 125 -4.02 6.91 -10.21
CA ASP A 125 -3.38 8.07 -10.85
C ASP A 125 -1.99 8.36 -10.30
N VAL A 126 -1.81 8.20 -8.99
CA VAL A 126 -0.52 8.43 -8.33
C VAL A 126 0.38 7.22 -8.52
N VAL A 127 -0.14 6.03 -8.25
CA VAL A 127 0.61 4.78 -8.22
C VAL A 127 1.17 4.44 -9.60
N ALA A 128 0.36 4.53 -10.66
CA ALA A 128 0.80 4.24 -12.03
C ALA A 128 1.90 5.19 -12.49
N ARG A 129 1.77 6.50 -12.20
CA ARG A 129 2.78 7.51 -12.55
C ARG A 129 4.07 7.31 -11.76
N ALA A 130 3.98 6.93 -10.49
CA ALA A 130 5.16 6.60 -9.68
C ALA A 130 5.88 5.36 -10.23
N ALA A 131 5.13 4.29 -10.55
CA ALA A 131 5.68 3.07 -11.13
C ALA A 131 6.39 3.35 -12.46
N GLU A 132 5.78 4.16 -13.33
CA GLU A 132 6.37 4.54 -14.61
C GLU A 132 7.62 5.41 -14.44
N LYS A 133 7.57 6.40 -13.53
CA LYS A 133 8.73 7.25 -13.27
C LYS A 133 9.92 6.44 -12.76
N LEU A 134 9.70 5.47 -11.89
CA LEU A 134 10.73 4.61 -11.33
C LEU A 134 11.42 3.76 -12.41
N LYS A 135 10.72 3.30 -13.45
CA LYS A 135 11.34 2.60 -14.59
C LYS A 135 12.33 3.48 -15.35
N MET A 136 12.09 4.79 -15.39
CA MET A 136 12.91 5.73 -16.14
C MET A 136 14.17 6.17 -15.39
N VAL A 137 14.25 5.92 -14.07
CA VAL A 137 15.44 6.27 -13.29
C VAL A 137 16.48 5.16 -13.48
N LYS A 138 17.63 5.52 -14.06
CA LYS A 138 18.83 4.67 -13.99
C LYS A 138 19.37 4.75 -12.57
N LEU A 139 19.06 3.72 -11.77
CA LEU A 139 19.52 3.55 -10.39
C LEU A 139 20.80 2.71 -10.33
#